data_AF-A0AAX4HLZ8-F1
#
_entry.id   AF-A0AAX4HLZ8-F1
#
_cell.length_a   1.000
_cell.length_b   1.000
_cell.length_c   1.000
_cell.angle_alpha   90.00
_cell.angle_beta   90.00
_cell.angle_gamma   90.00
#
_symmetry.space_group_name_H-M   'P 1'
#
loop_
_entity.id
_entity.type
_entity.pdbx_description
1 polymer ?
#
loop_
_entity_poly.entity_id
_entity_poly.type
_entity_poly.pdbx_seq_one_letter_code
_entity_poly.pdbx_strand_id
1 'polypeptide(L)' 'MKELRAKTKEKLLIRVCHSCLKLNESHRELERCQHCSKSFLPLRYFDKIHHEKDAKWENHFSMSDTLEDEDLIKGLFVLW' A
#
# COMPACT_ATOMS: atom_id res chain seq x y z
N MET A 1 -19.02 16.38 -42.32
CA MET A 1 -17.88 15.69 -41.67
C MET A 1 -18.39 15.05 -40.39
N LYS A 2 -18.28 13.72 -40.24
CA LYS A 2 -18.72 12.99 -39.04
C LYS A 2 -17.57 12.97 -38.05
N GLU A 3 -17.68 13.72 -36.96
CA GLU A 3 -16.68 13.72 -35.90
C GLU A 3 -16.64 12.34 -35.22
N LEU A 4 -15.53 11.63 -35.38
CA LEU A 4 -15.24 10.40 -34.66
C LEU A 4 -14.85 10.76 -33.22
N ARG A 5 -15.84 10.82 -32.32
CA ARG A 5 -15.57 10.90 -30.88
C ARG A 5 -14.74 9.68 -30.47
N ALA A 6 -13.51 9.91 -30.01
CA ALA A 6 -12.69 8.86 -29.44
C ALA A 6 -13.46 8.17 -28.30
N LYS A 7 -13.68 6.85 -28.42
CA LYS A 7 -14.29 6.04 -27.36
C LYS A 7 -13.41 6.18 -26.12
N THR A 8 -13.86 6.92 -25.12
CA THR A 8 -13.20 6.99 -23.81
C THR A 8 -13.18 5.57 -23.24
N LYS A 9 -11.99 4.96 -23.14
CA LYS A 9 -11.84 3.67 -22.46
C LYS A 9 -12.34 3.86 -21.02
N GLU A 10 -13.41 3.17 -20.68
CA GLU A 10 -13.94 3.20 -19.31
C GLU A 10 -12.82 2.76 -18.35
N LYS A 11 -12.53 3.58 -17.35
CA LYS A 11 -11.51 3.26 -16.36
C LYS A 11 -12.07 2.16 -15.46
N LEU A 12 -11.39 1.02 -15.42
CA LEU A 12 -11.64 -0.06 -14.48
C LEU A 12 -10.70 0.14 -13.28
N LEU A 13 -11.28 0.22 -12.08
CA LEU A 13 -10.54 0.25 -10.82
C LEU A 13 -10.45 -1.17 -10.27
N ILE A 14 -9.24 -1.56 -9.88
CA ILE A 14 -8.95 -2.90 -9.35
C ILE A 14 -8.34 -2.75 -7.97
N ARG A 15 -8.87 -3.47 -6.99
CA ARG A 15 -8.42 -3.41 -5.60
C ARG A 15 -8.38 -4.79 -4.94
N VAL A 16 -7.25 -5.11 -4.28
CA VAL A 16 -7.11 -6.35 -3.50
C VAL A 16 -7.57 -6.11 -2.06
N CYS A 17 -8.36 -7.04 -1.52
CA CYS A 17 -8.78 -7.00 -0.12
C CYS A 17 -7.64 -7.38 0.83
N HIS A 18 -7.30 -6.50 1.78
CA HIS A 18 -6.27 -6.76 2.80
C HIS A 18 -6.59 -7.93 3.74
N SER A 19 -7.86 -8.37 3.82
CA SER A 19 -8.27 -9.42 4.76
C SER A 19 -8.57 -10.76 4.10
N CYS A 20 -9.12 -10.79 2.90
CA CYS A 20 -9.44 -12.05 2.22
C CYS A 20 -8.64 -12.26 0.93
N LEU A 21 -7.77 -11.30 0.57
CA LEU A 21 -6.88 -11.32 -0.59
C LEU A 21 -7.56 -11.48 -1.96
N LYS A 22 -8.88 -11.42 -2.01
CA LYS A 22 -9.63 -11.44 -3.26
C LYS A 22 -9.56 -10.09 -3.98
N LEU A 23 -9.51 -10.16 -5.31
CA LEU A 23 -9.59 -9.02 -6.21
C LEU A 23 -11.04 -8.48 -6.27
N ASN A 24 -11.17 -7.16 -6.36
CA ASN A 24 -12.44 -6.48 -6.51
C ASN A 24 -12.29 -5.51 -7.67
N GLU A 25 -13.21 -5.59 -8.61
CA GLU A 25 -13.22 -4.79 -9.84
C GLU A 25 -14.44 -3.89 -9.83
N SER A 26 -14.26 -2.62 -10.19
CA SER A 26 -15.36 -1.67 -10.25
C SER A 26 -15.07 -0.47 -11.14
N HIS A 27 -16.11 0.14 -11.68
CA HIS A 27 -16.03 1.43 -12.38
C HIS A 27 -16.12 2.63 -11.44
N ARG A 28 -16.33 2.39 -10.13
CA ARG A 28 -16.39 3.41 -9.07
C ARG A 28 -15.53 2.98 -7.88
N GLU A 29 -15.10 3.91 -7.05
CA GLU A 29 -14.31 3.60 -5.85
C GLU A 29 -15.12 2.68 -4.92
N LEU A 30 -14.50 1.59 -4.46
CA LEU A 30 -15.12 0.64 -3.55
C LEU A 30 -14.76 0.98 -2.10
N GLU A 31 -15.78 1.16 -1.26
CA GLU A 31 -15.59 1.39 0.18
C GLU A 31 -15.43 0.08 0.98
N ARG A 32 -15.94 -1.05 0.46
CA ARG A 32 -15.92 -2.37 1.10
C ARG A 32 -15.62 -3.48 0.10
N CYS A 33 -14.99 -4.55 0.58
CA CYS A 33 -14.76 -5.75 -0.22
C CYS A 33 -16.09 -6.43 -0.55
N GLN A 34 -16.26 -6.81 -1.82
CA GLN A 34 -17.45 -7.51 -2.32
C GLN A 34 -17.55 -8.97 -1.82
N HIS A 35 -16.48 -9.51 -1.24
CA HIS A 35 -16.44 -10.90 -0.77
C HIS A 35 -16.58 -11.05 0.75
N CYS A 36 -15.93 -10.20 1.55
CA CYS A 36 -15.94 -10.30 3.01
C CYS A 36 -16.53 -9.08 3.72
N SER A 37 -17.06 -8.10 2.97
CA SER A 37 -17.72 -6.89 3.47
C SER A 37 -16.87 -5.98 4.38
N LYS A 38 -15.59 -6.30 4.58
CA LYS A 38 -14.66 -5.45 5.31
C LYS A 38 -14.39 -4.16 4.56
N SER A 39 -14.32 -3.07 5.30
CA SER A 39 -14.02 -1.75 4.76
C SER A 39 -12.62 -1.70 4.19
N PHE A 40 -12.49 -1.09 3.03
CA PHE A 40 -11.21 -0.67 2.52
C PHE A 40 -10.74 0.56 3.29
N LEU A 41 -9.45 0.60 3.62
CA LEU A 41 -8.85 1.82 4.15
C LEU A 41 -8.92 2.93 3.08
N PRO A 42 -9.19 4.18 3.43
CA PRO A 42 -9.05 5.28 2.48
C PRO A 42 -7.67 5.24 1.81
N LEU A 43 -7.58 5.50 0.51
CA LEU A 43 -6.30 5.49 -0.24
C LEU A 43 -5.23 6.41 0.40
N ARG A 44 -5.66 7.43 1.16
CA ARG A 44 -4.81 8.39 1.87
C ARG A 44 -4.83 8.23 3.40
N TYR A 45 -5.26 7.08 3.90
CA TYR A 45 -5.32 6.83 5.35
C TYR A 45 -3.93 6.89 5.99
N PHE A 46 -2.92 6.33 5.32
CA PHE A 46 -1.55 6.32 5.81
C PHE A 46 -0.95 7.74 5.83
N ASP A 47 -1.13 8.55 4.78
CA ASP A 47 -0.74 9.97 4.80
C ASP A 47 -1.29 10.66 6.05
N LYS A 48 -2.59 10.47 6.32
CA LYS A 48 -3.30 11.16 7.40
C LYS A 48 -2.90 10.70 8.82
N ILE A 49 -2.42 9.46 8.98
CA ILE A 49 -1.97 8.92 10.27
C ILE A 49 -0.46 9.13 10.50
N HIS A 50 0.32 9.13 9.44
CA HIS A 50 1.79 9.24 9.53
C HIS A 50 2.31 10.67 9.33
N HIS A 51 1.46 11.64 8.96
CA HIS A 51 1.85 13.06 8.90
C HIS A 51 2.36 13.62 10.24
N GLU A 52 2.03 13.01 11.38
CA GLU A 52 2.61 13.38 12.70
C GLU A 52 3.87 12.57 13.08
N LYS A 53 4.24 11.55 12.28
CA LYS A 53 5.38 10.63 12.54
C LYS A 53 6.51 10.73 11.51
N ASP A 54 6.59 11.82 10.76
CA ASP A 54 7.83 12.19 10.08
C ASP A 54 8.93 12.65 11.07
N ALA A 55 8.64 12.65 12.38
CA ALA A 55 9.61 12.96 13.42
C ALA A 55 10.16 11.69 14.08
N LYS A 56 11.44 11.38 13.81
CA LYS A 56 12.38 10.56 14.61
C LYS A 56 12.56 9.06 14.26
N TRP A 57 12.42 8.65 13.01
CA TRP A 57 13.00 7.36 12.61
C TRP A 57 14.53 7.36 12.73
N GLU A 58 15.16 8.52 12.58
CA GLU A 58 16.60 8.73 12.77
C GLU A 58 17.12 8.23 14.13
N ASN A 59 16.30 8.30 15.18
CA ASN A 59 16.67 7.80 16.51
C ASN A 59 16.63 6.27 16.66
N HIS A 60 16.12 5.56 15.65
CA HIS A 60 16.06 4.10 15.61
C HIS A 60 17.18 3.47 14.78
N PHE A 61 18.03 4.30 14.16
CA PHE A 61 19.20 3.85 13.42
C PHE A 61 20.47 4.16 14.22
N SER A 62 21.40 3.21 14.25
CA SER A 62 22.74 3.42 14.76
C SER A 62 23.72 3.51 13.58
N MET A 63 24.83 4.23 13.78
CA MET A 63 25.90 4.23 12.78
C MET A 63 26.57 2.85 12.73
N SER A 64 26.99 2.42 11.55
CA SER A 64 27.49 1.05 11.35
C SER A 64 28.76 0.73 12.14
N ASP A 65 29.53 1.76 12.50
CA ASP A 65 30.72 1.69 13.36
C ASP A 65 30.38 1.54 14.86
N THR A 66 29.12 1.75 15.24
CA THR A 66 28.61 1.57 16.61
C THR A 66 27.89 0.25 16.84
N LEU A 67 27.80 -0.61 15.82
CA LEU A 67 27.17 -1.93 15.93
C LEU A 67 28.11 -2.93 16.62
N GLU A 68 27.61 -3.63 17.62
CA GLU A 68 28.32 -4.74 18.26
C GLU A 68 27.98 -6.07 17.55
N ASP A 69 28.82 -7.09 17.75
CA ASP A 69 28.64 -8.40 17.11
C ASP A 69 27.30 -9.09 17.47
N GLU A 70 26.69 -8.66 18.58
CA GLU A 70 25.40 -9.11 19.10
C GLU A 70 24.22 -8.44 18.38
N ASP A 71 24.42 -7.26 17.79
CA ASP A 71 23.43 -6.52 17.00
C ASP A 71 23.31 -7.07 15.57
N LEU A 72 24.31 -7.82 15.12
CA LEU A 72 24.34 -8.39 13.77
C LEU A 72 23.36 -9.55 13.64
N ILE A 73 22.33 -9.39 12.81
CA ILE A 73 21.46 -10.48 12.37
C ILE A 73 22.22 -11.35 11.36
N LYS A 74 22.95 -12.35 11.85
CA LYS A 74 23.80 -13.27 11.05
C LYS A 74 23.01 -14.29 10.20
N GLY A 75 21.68 -14.16 10.10
CA GLY A 75 20.79 -15.22 9.64
C GLY A 75 19.64 -14.80 8.71
N LEU A 76 19.79 -13.72 7.93
CA LEU A 76 18.81 -13.41 6.88
C LEU A 76 19.09 -14.22 5.62
N PHE A 77 18.55 -15.43 5.55
CA PHE A 77 18.38 -16.12 4.26
C PHE A 77 17.24 -15.45 3.50
N VAL A 78 17.58 -14.56 2.57
CA VAL A 78 16.62 -14.03 1.60
C VAL A 78 16.57 -15.00 0.43
N LEU A 79 15.48 -15.75 0.30
CA LEU A 79 15.13 -16.40 -0.96
C LEU A 79 14.53 -15.31 -1.87
N TRP A 80 15.27 -14.96 -2.92
CA TRP A 80 14.79 -14.14 -4.03
C TRP A 80 13.88 -14.96 -4.96
#